data_AF-A0AAW6GWJ8-F1
#
_entry.id   AF-A0AAW6GWJ8-F1
#
_cell.length_a   1.000
_cell.length_b   1.000
_cell.length_c   1.000
_cell.angle_alpha   90.00
_cell.angle_beta   90.00
_cell.angle_gamma   90.00
#
_symmetry.space_group_name_H-M   'P 1'
#
loop_
_entity.id
_entity.type
_entity.pdbx_description
1 polymer ?
#
loop_
_entity_poly.entity_id
_entity_poly.type
_entity_poly.pdbx_seq_one_letter_code
_entity_poly.pdbx_strand_id
1 'polypeptide(L)'
;MHIDFAPPSGGTYNNAGSSRQLASYMEHEDLERMEKGIYTDGFFNLTDDNIYKSQIIKDIDSNIGQLLKTDAKFFAIHISPSENELRAMGNTEQEKAEAMKRYIREVFIPEYAKNFNKGLSGADIKFYGKIHFDRSRSDNELNMHCHLIVSRKDQTNKKKLSPLTNHKNTKNGVIKGGFDRVNLFQQAEQG
;
A
#
# COMPACT_ATOMS: atom_id res chain seq x y z
N MET A 1 14.49 -2.94 -3.94
CA MET A 1 13.50 -2.04 -3.28
C MET A 1 12.97 -2.71 -2.03
N HIS A 2 12.92 -2.02 -0.89
CA HIS A 2 12.45 -2.65 0.34
C HIS A 2 10.92 -2.57 0.45
N ILE A 3 10.27 -3.72 0.61
CA ILE A 3 8.82 -3.84 0.76
C ILE A 3 8.52 -4.61 2.05
N ASP A 4 7.67 -4.04 2.90
CA ASP A 4 7.25 -4.64 4.16
C ASP A 4 5.73 -4.58 4.36
N PHE A 5 5.19 -5.59 5.05
CA PHE A 5 3.78 -5.61 5.45
C PHE A 5 3.69 -5.35 6.94
N ALA A 6 3.12 -4.19 7.32
CA ALA A 6 3.04 -3.83 8.72
C ALA A 6 2.18 -4.86 9.49
N PRO A 7 2.69 -5.43 10.59
CA PRO A 7 1.93 -6.38 11.37
C PRO A 7 0.72 -5.67 12.02
N PRO A 8 -0.45 -6.33 12.10
CA PRO A 8 -1.60 -5.80 12.82
C PRO A 8 -1.22 -5.49 14.28
N SER A 9 -1.58 -4.29 14.76
CA SER A 9 -1.32 -3.87 16.14
C SER A 9 -2.55 -3.19 16.76
N GLY A 10 -2.54 -2.93 18.07
CA GLY A 10 -3.62 -2.19 18.74
C GLY A 10 -3.65 -0.68 18.44
N GLY A 11 -2.61 -0.15 17.80
CA GLY A 11 -2.44 1.28 17.50
C GLY A 11 -2.71 1.62 16.03
N THR A 12 -1.82 2.41 15.41
CA THR A 12 -1.93 2.90 14.02
C THR A 12 -2.30 1.83 12.99
N TYR A 13 -1.75 0.63 13.15
CA TYR A 13 -1.95 -0.50 12.22
C TYR A 13 -3.09 -1.44 12.65
N ASN A 14 -4.00 -1.00 13.52
CA ASN A 14 -5.19 -1.77 13.85
C ASN A 14 -6.10 -1.88 12.62
N ASN A 15 -6.11 -3.07 12.04
CA ASN A 15 -6.86 -3.32 10.83
C ASN A 15 -8.20 -4.03 11.06
N ALA A 16 -8.61 -4.33 12.30
CA ALA A 16 -9.93 -4.91 12.55
C ALA A 16 -11.05 -3.86 12.50
N GLY A 17 -10.70 -2.59 12.72
CA GLY A 17 -11.60 -1.43 12.75
C GLY A 17 -11.51 -0.54 11.50
N SER A 18 -11.84 0.74 11.70
CA SER A 18 -11.77 1.78 10.67
C SER A 18 -10.34 2.07 10.23
N SER A 19 -10.15 2.31 8.94
CA SER A 19 -8.91 2.80 8.32
C SER A 19 -8.52 4.23 8.74
N ARG A 20 -9.39 4.95 9.46
CA ARG A 20 -9.18 6.33 9.90
C ARG A 20 -7.85 6.55 10.62
N GLN A 21 -7.45 5.63 11.50
CA GLN A 21 -6.21 5.78 12.26
C GLN A 21 -4.99 5.78 11.33
N LEU A 22 -4.89 4.77 10.45
CA LEU A 22 -3.81 4.69 9.47
C LEU A 22 -3.83 5.87 8.49
N ALA A 23 -4.99 6.21 7.93
CA ALA A 23 -5.09 7.32 6.99
C ALA A 23 -4.75 8.67 7.63
N SER A 24 -5.08 8.86 8.92
CA SER A 24 -4.68 10.06 9.66
C SER A 24 -3.18 10.07 9.93
N TYR A 25 -2.59 8.93 10.30
CA TYR A 25 -1.16 8.80 10.49
C TYR A 25 -0.38 9.13 9.21
N MET A 26 -0.82 8.61 8.05
CA MET A 26 -0.24 8.95 6.75
C MET A 26 -0.33 10.45 6.44
N GLU A 27 -1.37 11.18 6.84
CA GLU A 27 -1.35 12.66 6.71
C GLU A 27 -0.41 13.34 7.71
N HIS A 28 -0.29 12.79 8.92
CA HIS A 28 0.51 13.41 9.98
C HIS A 28 2.01 13.38 9.67
N GLU A 29 2.51 12.42 8.89
CA GLU A 29 3.92 12.38 8.47
C GLU A 29 4.34 13.61 7.65
N ASP A 30 3.40 14.27 6.98
CA ASP A 30 3.66 15.47 6.18
C ASP A 30 3.48 16.79 6.96
N LEU A 31 3.00 16.75 8.22
CA LEU A 31 2.64 17.96 8.98
C LEU A 31 3.78 18.98 9.03
N GLU A 32 5.01 18.56 9.33
CA GLU A 32 6.15 19.47 9.41
C GLU A 32 6.47 20.15 8.07
N ARG A 33 6.26 19.45 6.94
CA ARG A 33 6.44 20.02 5.59
C ARG A 33 5.31 20.98 5.25
N MET A 34 4.07 20.62 5.58
CA MET A 34 2.89 21.48 5.40
C MET A 34 3.01 22.78 6.17
N GLU A 35 3.44 22.73 7.44
CA GLU A 35 3.67 23.92 8.28
C GLU A 35 4.73 24.87 7.69
N LYS A 36 5.73 24.31 7.00
CA LYS A 36 6.78 25.07 6.30
C LYS A 36 6.36 25.51 4.89
N GLY A 37 5.16 25.17 4.43
CA GLY A 37 4.70 25.44 3.06
C GLY A 37 5.48 24.67 2.00
N ILE A 38 6.15 23.58 2.38
CA ILE A 38 6.92 22.72 1.48
C ILE A 38 5.94 21.76 0.79
N TYR A 39 6.21 21.42 -0.46
CA TYR A 39 5.42 20.47 -1.22
C TYR A 39 5.29 19.11 -0.51
N THR A 40 4.06 18.59 -0.54
CA THR A 40 3.66 17.26 -0.06
C THR A 40 2.78 16.62 -1.11
N ASP A 41 2.93 15.32 -1.33
CA ASP A 41 2.15 14.62 -2.34
C ASP A 41 0.76 14.23 -1.80
N GLY A 42 -0.23 14.23 -2.68
CA GLY A 42 -1.59 13.79 -2.36
C GLY A 42 -1.67 12.27 -2.17
N PHE A 43 -2.79 11.78 -1.64
CA PHE A 43 -3.06 10.35 -1.80
C PHE A 43 -3.37 10.02 -3.25
N PHE A 44 -3.04 8.81 -3.67
CA PHE A 44 -3.28 8.31 -5.02
C PHE A 44 -3.83 6.89 -4.99
N ASN A 45 -4.43 6.45 -6.09
CA ASN A 45 -4.82 5.05 -6.33
C ASN A 45 -4.28 4.60 -7.71
N LEU A 46 -4.87 3.56 -8.29
CA LEU A 46 -4.46 3.05 -9.60
C LEU A 46 -4.52 4.10 -10.72
N THR A 47 -5.51 4.99 -10.71
CA THR A 47 -5.84 5.92 -11.81
C THR A 47 -5.82 7.39 -11.42
N ASP A 48 -6.11 7.68 -10.16
CA ASP A 48 -6.35 9.03 -9.65
C ASP A 48 -5.23 9.45 -8.70
N ASP A 49 -5.00 10.76 -8.68
CA ASP A 49 -4.12 11.48 -7.76
C ASP A 49 -4.95 12.48 -6.93
N ASN A 50 -4.35 13.04 -5.87
CA ASN A 50 -4.96 14.06 -5.01
C ASN A 50 -6.29 13.64 -4.35
N ILE A 51 -6.37 12.39 -3.92
CA ILE A 51 -7.55 11.83 -3.26
C ILE A 51 -7.62 12.33 -1.81
N TYR A 52 -8.80 12.76 -1.38
CA TYR A 52 -9.02 13.18 0.01
C TYR A 52 -9.04 12.01 0.97
N LYS A 53 -8.43 12.16 2.16
CA LYS A 53 -8.48 11.16 3.24
C LYS A 53 -9.90 10.66 3.56
N SER A 54 -10.90 11.54 3.56
CA SER A 54 -12.29 11.16 3.85
C SER A 54 -12.83 10.13 2.85
N GLN A 55 -12.43 10.23 1.58
CA GLN A 55 -12.81 9.28 0.53
C GLN A 55 -12.16 7.91 0.78
N ILE A 56 -10.88 7.88 1.15
CA ILE A 56 -10.15 6.66 1.50
C ILE A 56 -10.85 5.92 2.64
N ILE A 57 -11.15 6.64 3.72
CA ILE A 57 -11.83 6.09 4.89
C ILE A 57 -13.16 5.47 4.49
N LYS A 58 -13.98 6.21 3.73
CA LYS A 58 -15.28 5.72 3.24
C LYS A 58 -15.13 4.47 2.37
N ASP A 59 -14.19 4.48 1.44
CA ASP A 59 -14.05 3.42 0.45
C ASP A 59 -13.49 2.13 1.02
N ILE A 60 -12.56 2.22 1.98
CA ILE A 60 -12.01 1.05 2.68
C ILE A 60 -13.02 0.53 3.71
N ASP A 61 -13.59 1.40 4.54
CA ASP A 61 -14.48 0.98 5.63
C ASP A 61 -15.81 0.40 5.13
N SER A 62 -16.25 0.79 3.93
CA SER A 62 -17.43 0.22 3.27
C SER A 62 -17.15 -1.11 2.55
N ASN A 63 -15.89 -1.42 2.21
CA ASN A 63 -15.51 -2.59 1.43
C ASN A 63 -15.24 -3.83 2.31
N ILE A 64 -16.18 -4.16 3.20
CA ILE A 64 -16.00 -5.18 4.26
C ILE A 64 -16.98 -6.35 4.15
N GLY A 65 -17.50 -6.62 2.96
CA GLY A 65 -18.52 -7.61 2.70
C GLY A 65 -18.15 -9.00 3.25
N GLN A 66 -19.01 -9.52 4.13
CA GLN A 66 -18.86 -10.81 4.82
C GLN A 66 -17.59 -10.93 5.69
N LEU A 67 -16.99 -9.80 6.11
CA LEU A 67 -15.95 -9.78 7.13
C LEU A 67 -16.59 -9.66 8.50
N LEU A 68 -16.11 -10.46 9.46
CA LEU A 68 -16.54 -10.39 10.84
C LEU A 68 -15.93 -9.17 11.55
N LYS A 69 -16.40 -8.88 12.76
CA LYS A 69 -15.87 -7.75 13.55
C LYS A 69 -14.36 -7.86 13.79
N THR A 70 -13.86 -9.06 14.06
CA THR A 70 -12.45 -9.35 14.36
C THR A 70 -11.58 -9.57 13.12
N ASP A 71 -12.20 -9.70 11.93
CA ASP A 71 -11.46 -9.86 10.70
C ASP A 71 -10.65 -8.59 10.38
N ALA A 72 -9.40 -8.72 9.92
CA ALA A 72 -8.72 -7.62 9.25
C ALA A 72 -9.59 -7.05 8.12
N LYS A 73 -9.64 -5.73 7.94
CA LYS A 73 -10.40 -4.99 6.93
C LYS A 73 -9.49 -4.45 5.84
N PHE A 74 -8.26 -4.13 6.20
CA PHE A 74 -7.21 -3.67 5.30
C PHE A 74 -5.83 -4.18 5.76
N PHE A 75 -4.81 -3.91 4.97
CA PHE A 75 -3.41 -4.17 5.27
C PHE A 75 -2.60 -2.93 4.93
N ALA A 76 -1.61 -2.61 5.77
CA ALA A 76 -0.65 -1.56 5.50
C ALA A 76 0.60 -2.16 4.85
N ILE A 77 1.11 -1.52 3.81
CA ILE A 77 2.33 -1.91 3.12
C ILE A 77 3.26 -0.69 3.11
N HIS A 78 4.53 -0.92 3.42
CA HIS A 78 5.58 0.08 3.31
C HIS A 78 6.45 -0.26 2.11
N ILE A 79 6.70 0.71 1.25
CA ILE A 79 7.60 0.59 0.11
C ILE A 79 8.65 1.67 0.27
N SER A 80 9.91 1.27 0.37
CA SER A 80 11.05 2.17 0.58
C SER A 80 12.12 1.83 -0.45
N PRO A 81 12.28 2.64 -1.52
CA PRO A 81 13.37 2.48 -2.45
C PRO A 81 14.71 2.76 -1.76
N SER A 82 15.75 2.09 -2.20
CA SER A 82 17.12 2.40 -1.82
C SER A 82 17.57 3.73 -2.44
N GLU A 83 18.64 4.32 -1.91
CA GLU A 83 19.23 5.54 -2.46
C GLU A 83 19.57 5.41 -3.96
N ASN A 84 20.10 4.27 -4.39
CA ASN A 84 20.41 4.03 -5.81
C ASN A 84 19.15 3.99 -6.68
N GLU A 85 18.06 3.38 -6.18
CA GLU A 85 16.77 3.38 -6.87
C GLU A 85 16.19 4.79 -6.94
N LEU A 86 16.27 5.57 -5.86
CA LEU A 86 15.83 6.96 -5.85
C LEU A 86 16.61 7.83 -6.84
N ARG A 87 17.92 7.61 -6.98
CA ARG A 87 18.73 8.31 -8.00
C ARG A 87 18.32 7.93 -9.43
N ALA A 88 17.93 6.68 -9.66
CA ALA A 88 17.44 6.22 -10.96
C ALA A 88 16.03 6.72 -11.28
N MET A 89 15.22 7.00 -10.25
CA MET A 89 13.83 7.48 -10.40
C MET A 89 13.72 8.95 -10.84
N GLY A 90 14.76 9.77 -10.65
CA GLY A 90 14.74 11.16 -11.08
C GLY A 90 15.73 12.04 -10.31
N ASN A 91 15.89 13.28 -10.76
CA ASN A 91 16.78 14.25 -10.13
C ASN A 91 16.06 15.07 -9.06
N THR A 92 14.77 15.33 -9.26
CA THR A 92 13.93 16.12 -8.34
C THR A 92 13.03 15.24 -7.47
N GLU A 93 12.54 15.78 -6.35
CA GLU A 93 11.55 15.10 -5.50
C GLU A 93 10.29 14.72 -6.30
N GLN A 94 9.81 15.62 -7.16
CA GLN A 94 8.60 15.42 -7.97
C GLN A 94 8.79 14.31 -9.00
N GLU A 95 9.91 14.29 -9.73
CA GLU A 95 10.23 13.21 -10.68
C GLU A 95 10.28 11.85 -9.97
N LYS A 96 10.92 11.80 -8.79
CA LYS A 96 11.00 10.57 -7.99
C LYS A 96 9.62 10.11 -7.51
N ALA A 97 8.77 11.02 -7.07
CA ALA A 97 7.40 10.70 -6.66
C ALA A 97 6.58 10.14 -7.82
N GLU A 98 6.64 10.76 -9.00
CA GLU A 98 5.94 10.27 -10.19
C GLU A 98 6.47 8.90 -10.66
N ALA A 99 7.78 8.70 -10.64
CA ALA A 99 8.38 7.40 -10.93
C ALA A 99 7.96 6.32 -9.91
N MET A 100 7.87 6.68 -8.63
CA MET A 100 7.42 5.76 -7.58
C MET A 100 5.93 5.41 -7.72
N LYS A 101 5.05 6.39 -8.04
CA LYS A 101 3.64 6.11 -8.35
C LYS A 101 3.53 5.18 -9.55
N ARG A 102 4.32 5.42 -10.61
CA ARG A 102 4.35 4.57 -11.80
C ARG A 102 4.75 3.15 -11.46
N TYR A 103 5.83 2.96 -10.71
CA TYR A 103 6.25 1.64 -10.22
C TYR A 103 5.12 0.94 -9.45
N ILE A 104 4.43 1.67 -8.55
CA ILE A 104 3.34 1.10 -7.77
C ILE A 104 2.17 0.67 -8.68
N ARG A 105 1.77 1.52 -9.63
CA ARG A 105 0.65 1.29 -10.55
C ARG A 105 0.92 0.20 -11.58
N GLU A 106 2.13 0.16 -12.14
CA GLU A 106 2.47 -0.67 -13.31
C GLU A 106 3.18 -1.97 -12.93
N VAL A 107 3.88 -2.01 -11.80
CA VAL A 107 4.65 -3.18 -11.36
C VAL A 107 4.06 -3.77 -10.09
N PHE A 108 4.08 -3.02 -8.99
CA PHE A 108 3.78 -3.59 -7.67
C PHE A 108 2.34 -4.10 -7.55
N ILE A 109 1.34 -3.28 -7.89
CA ILE A 109 -0.08 -3.64 -7.73
C ILE A 109 -0.49 -4.79 -8.68
N PRO A 110 -0.06 -4.82 -9.95
CA PRO A 110 -0.27 -5.99 -10.81
C PRO A 110 0.35 -7.27 -10.25
N GLU A 111 1.60 -7.24 -9.77
CA GLU A 111 2.24 -8.42 -9.17
C GLU A 111 1.56 -8.84 -7.87
N TYR A 112 1.16 -7.87 -7.04
CA TYR A 112 0.36 -8.10 -5.83
C TYR A 112 -0.95 -8.83 -6.15
N ALA A 113 -1.65 -8.41 -7.20
CA ALA A 113 -2.91 -9.03 -7.62
C ALA A 113 -2.72 -10.48 -8.13
N LYS A 114 -1.74 -10.69 -9.00
CA LYS A 114 -1.43 -12.01 -9.58
C LYS A 114 -1.05 -13.02 -8.49
N ASN A 115 -0.32 -12.59 -7.47
CA ASN A 115 0.19 -13.44 -6.40
C ASN A 115 -0.93 -14.17 -5.62
N PHE A 116 -2.16 -13.62 -5.60
CA PHE A 116 -3.29 -14.30 -4.99
C PHE A 116 -3.73 -15.59 -5.71
N ASN A 117 -3.35 -15.78 -6.98
CA ASN A 117 -3.77 -16.89 -7.83
C ASN A 117 -5.31 -17.01 -7.94
N LYS A 118 -6.00 -15.87 -8.07
CA LYS A 118 -7.48 -15.77 -8.11
C LYS A 118 -8.03 -15.11 -9.39
N GLY A 119 -7.22 -15.08 -10.45
CA GLY A 119 -7.55 -14.40 -11.72
C GLY A 119 -7.83 -12.92 -11.50
N LEU A 120 -6.96 -12.26 -10.72
CA LEU A 120 -7.06 -10.84 -10.39
C LEU A 120 -6.04 -10.06 -11.22
N SER A 121 -6.40 -8.83 -11.53
CA SER A 121 -5.56 -7.79 -12.12
C SER A 121 -5.37 -6.64 -11.12
N GLY A 122 -4.48 -5.69 -11.44
CA GLY A 122 -4.32 -4.49 -10.61
C GLY A 122 -5.62 -3.70 -10.42
N ALA A 123 -6.51 -3.71 -11.42
CA ALA A 123 -7.83 -3.06 -11.35
C ALA A 123 -8.78 -3.71 -10.34
N ASP A 124 -8.53 -4.93 -9.91
CA ASP A 124 -9.33 -5.59 -8.88
C ASP A 124 -8.87 -5.23 -7.45
N ILE A 125 -7.71 -4.59 -7.30
CA ILE A 125 -7.16 -4.22 -6.00
C ILE A 125 -7.68 -2.85 -5.61
N LYS A 126 -8.38 -2.77 -4.48
CA LYS A 126 -8.74 -1.48 -3.85
C LYS A 126 -7.60 -1.07 -2.93
N PHE A 127 -6.81 -0.10 -3.36
CA PHE A 127 -5.72 0.46 -2.56
C PHE A 127 -5.68 1.99 -2.68
N TYR A 128 -5.02 2.61 -1.70
CA TYR A 128 -4.63 4.01 -1.74
C TYR A 128 -3.20 4.11 -1.22
N GLY A 129 -2.40 4.99 -1.82
CA GLY A 129 -1.02 5.25 -1.43
C GLY A 129 -0.80 6.71 -1.09
N LYS A 130 0.26 6.99 -0.33
CA LYS A 130 0.80 8.34 -0.13
C LYS A 130 2.32 8.28 -0.07
N ILE A 131 2.97 9.20 -0.77
CA ILE A 131 4.44 9.31 -0.81
C ILE A 131 4.88 10.35 0.21
N HIS A 132 5.87 9.99 1.02
CA HIS A 132 6.55 10.86 1.97
C HIS A 132 7.97 11.09 1.50
N PHE A 133 8.46 12.32 1.66
CA PHE A 133 9.76 12.76 1.13
C PHE A 133 10.86 12.75 2.20
N ASP A 134 10.50 12.73 3.48
CA ASP A 134 11.45 12.80 4.59
C ASP A 134 10.99 11.91 5.76
N ARG A 135 11.94 11.41 6.55
CA ARG A 135 11.70 10.96 7.92
C ARG A 135 12.43 11.96 8.79
N SER A 136 11.70 12.80 9.52
CA SER A 136 12.24 13.92 10.33
C SER A 136 13.19 13.54 11.49
N ARG A 137 13.80 12.34 11.48
CA ARG A 137 14.57 11.75 12.58
C ARG A 137 15.89 11.08 12.20
N SER A 138 16.38 11.17 10.96
CA SER A 138 17.73 10.69 10.63
C SER A 138 18.46 11.58 9.64
N ASP A 139 19.79 11.67 9.79
CA ASP A 139 20.71 12.39 8.90
C ASP A 139 20.84 11.75 7.50
N ASN A 140 19.89 10.90 7.10
CA ASN A 140 19.91 10.18 5.83
C ASN A 140 19.16 11.00 4.77
N GLU A 141 19.91 11.60 3.84
CA GLU A 141 19.41 12.60 2.88
C GLU A 141 18.38 12.07 1.85
N LEU A 142 18.07 10.78 1.85
CA LEU A 142 17.14 10.14 0.90
C LEU A 142 16.25 9.11 1.61
N ASN A 143 15.19 9.60 2.27
CA ASN A 143 14.21 8.79 3.00
C ASN A 143 12.82 8.77 2.32
N MET A 144 12.76 8.96 1.01
CA MET A 144 11.49 8.88 0.28
C MET A 144 10.91 7.47 0.39
N HIS A 145 9.64 7.37 0.79
CA HIS A 145 8.95 6.10 0.93
C HIS A 145 7.45 6.27 0.69
N CYS A 146 6.76 5.15 0.49
CA CYS A 146 5.32 5.13 0.27
C CYS A 146 4.64 4.21 1.30
N HIS A 147 3.57 4.73 1.88
CA HIS A 147 2.61 3.94 2.63
C HIS A 147 1.46 3.58 1.70
N LEU A 148 1.08 2.30 1.66
CA LEU A 148 -0.15 1.84 1.01
C LEU A 148 -1.12 1.32 2.06
N ILE A 149 -2.39 1.65 1.88
CA ILE A 149 -3.52 0.96 2.50
C ILE A 149 -4.23 0.12 1.45
N VAL A 150 -4.27 -1.19 1.67
CA VAL A 150 -4.90 -2.15 0.73
C VAL A 150 -6.06 -2.84 1.42
N SER A 151 -7.24 -2.76 0.80
CA SER A 151 -8.44 -3.43 1.28
C SER A 151 -8.27 -4.96 1.30
N ARG A 152 -8.79 -5.63 2.33
CA ARG A 152 -8.88 -7.11 2.36
C ARG A 152 -9.85 -7.65 1.32
N LYS A 153 -10.74 -6.83 0.79
CA LYS A 153 -11.66 -7.20 -0.27
C LYS A 153 -11.20 -6.60 -1.60
N ASP A 154 -11.44 -7.32 -2.69
CA ASP A 154 -11.30 -6.76 -4.04
C ASP A 154 -12.25 -5.57 -4.25
N GLN A 155 -12.07 -4.82 -5.34
CA GLN A 155 -12.92 -3.66 -5.66
C GLN A 155 -14.41 -4.01 -5.71
N THR A 156 -14.76 -5.24 -6.10
CA THR A 156 -16.15 -5.71 -6.20
C THR A 156 -16.78 -6.14 -4.87
N ASN A 157 -16.02 -6.09 -3.77
CA ASN A 157 -16.43 -6.50 -2.43
C ASN A 157 -16.78 -7.99 -2.29
N LYS A 158 -16.22 -8.87 -3.15
CA LYS A 158 -16.54 -10.30 -3.23
C LYS A 158 -15.40 -11.19 -2.75
N LYS A 159 -14.19 -11.04 -3.29
CA LYS A 159 -13.04 -11.90 -2.99
C LYS A 159 -12.29 -11.40 -1.76
N LYS A 160 -11.94 -12.32 -0.84
CA LYS A 160 -11.05 -12.03 0.30
C LYS A 160 -9.58 -12.19 -0.13
N LEU A 161 -8.79 -11.14 0.05
CA LEU A 161 -7.39 -10.99 -0.32
C LEU A 161 -6.60 -10.73 0.96
N SER A 162 -5.81 -11.70 1.41
CA SER A 162 -4.98 -11.55 2.61
C SER A 162 -3.53 -11.84 2.25
N PRO A 163 -2.64 -10.83 2.23
CA PRO A 163 -1.23 -11.04 1.95
C PRO A 163 -0.48 -11.68 3.13
N LEU A 164 -1.11 -11.72 4.31
CA LEU A 164 -0.58 -12.31 5.54
C LEU A 164 -0.99 -13.79 5.72
N THR A 165 -1.59 -14.41 4.71
CA THR A 165 -1.88 -15.84 4.74
C THR A 165 -0.60 -16.68 4.79
N ASN A 166 -0.69 -17.87 5.38
CA ASN A 166 0.37 -18.89 5.34
C ASN A 166 0.21 -19.84 4.14
N HIS A 167 -0.93 -19.79 3.45
CA HIS A 167 -1.16 -20.55 2.22
C HIS A 167 -0.46 -19.86 1.05
N LYS A 168 0.36 -20.58 0.27
CA LYS A 168 1.10 -20.00 -0.87
C LYS A 168 0.54 -20.41 -2.23
N ASN A 169 0.31 -21.71 -2.43
CA ASN A 169 -0.20 -22.27 -3.69
C ASN A 169 -1.10 -23.48 -3.42
N THR A 170 -2.06 -23.32 -2.51
CA THR A 170 -2.94 -24.43 -2.12
C THR A 170 -3.94 -24.71 -3.24
N LYS A 171 -3.85 -25.88 -3.87
CA LYS A 171 -4.73 -26.28 -4.98
C LYS A 171 -5.98 -27.07 -4.51
N ASN A 172 -5.91 -27.64 -3.30
CA ASN A 172 -6.91 -28.56 -2.75
C ASN A 172 -7.50 -28.05 -1.42
N GLY A 173 -8.78 -28.35 -1.17
CA GLY A 173 -9.50 -27.93 0.03
C GLY A 173 -10.35 -26.67 -0.15
N VAL A 174 -10.92 -26.18 0.95
CA VAL A 174 -11.83 -25.02 0.98
C VAL A 174 -11.09 -23.71 0.64
N ILE A 175 -9.79 -23.63 0.98
CA ILE A 175 -8.92 -22.50 0.66
C ILE A 175 -8.10 -22.85 -0.58
N LYS A 176 -8.46 -22.26 -1.71
CA LYS A 176 -7.70 -22.35 -2.97
C LYS A 176 -6.92 -21.05 -3.21
N GLY A 177 -5.68 -21.19 -3.69
CA GLY A 177 -4.74 -20.09 -3.92
C GLY A 177 -3.79 -19.86 -2.72
N GLY A 178 -3.32 -18.63 -2.58
CA GLY A 178 -2.39 -18.26 -1.51
C GLY A 178 -1.77 -16.89 -1.73
N PHE A 179 -0.72 -16.57 -1.00
CA PHE A 179 0.12 -15.41 -1.23
C PHE A 179 1.55 -15.75 -0.82
N ASP A 180 2.48 -15.67 -1.76
CA ASP A 180 3.91 -15.86 -1.50
C ASP A 180 4.64 -14.52 -1.50
N ARG A 181 4.89 -14.01 -0.29
CA ARG A 181 5.59 -12.74 -0.08
C ARG A 181 7.00 -12.75 -0.67
N VAL A 182 7.71 -13.88 -0.62
CA VAL A 182 9.07 -13.98 -1.18
C VAL A 182 9.03 -13.81 -2.69
N ASN A 183 8.09 -14.50 -3.35
CA ASN A 183 7.91 -14.36 -4.79
C ASN A 183 7.45 -12.95 -5.17
N LEU A 184 6.59 -12.31 -4.37
CA LEU A 184 6.19 -10.91 -4.61
C LEU A 184 7.43 -10.01 -4.65
N PHE A 185 8.29 -10.09 -3.64
CA PHE A 185 9.45 -9.21 -3.53
C PHE A 185 10.41 -9.43 -4.70
N GLN A 186 10.64 -10.69 -5.10
CA GLN A 186 11.48 -11.00 -6.26
C GLN A 186 10.92 -10.44 -7.56
N GLN A 187 9.62 -10.60 -7.84
CA GLN A 187 9.01 -10.06 -9.06
C GLN A 187 8.97 -8.53 -9.05
N ALA A 188 8.71 -7.93 -7.88
CA ALA A 188 8.65 -6.49 -7.70
C ALA A 188 10.04 -5.82 -7.79
N GLU A 189 11.14 -6.55 -7.61
CA GLU A 189 12.50 -6.04 -7.84
C GLU A 189 12.99 -6.22 -9.30
N GLN A 190 12.34 -7.09 -10.08
CA GLN A 190 12.72 -7.37 -11.49
C GLN A 190 11.95 -6.54 -12.52
N GLY A 191 10.77 -6.03 -12.15
CA GLY A 191 9.92 -5.19 -13.01
C GLY A 191 10.18 -3.71 -12.83
#